data_AF-A0A7J4IWV0-F1
#
_entry.id   AF-A0A7J4IWV0-F1
#
_cell.length_a   1.000
_cell.length_b   1.000
_cell.length_c   1.000
_cell.angle_alpha   90.00
_cell.angle_beta   90.00
_cell.angle_gamma   90.00
#
_symmetry.space_group_name_H-M   'P 1'
#
loop_
_entity.id
_entity.type
_entity.pdbx_description
1 polymer ?
#
loop_
_entity_poly.entity_id
_entity_poly.type
_entity_poly.pdbx_seq_one_letter_code
_entity_poly.pdbx_strand_id
1 'polypeptide(L)'
;MNLTKKTLFLAVLLLFFPIYANSISANNAVSFVTQENHFLFEDEDYQLPVVEITHEGKKYWVIPILSGNTLVTFFPVKSEAKELSLSKPLNRQLFKTADTLRSLSVEKERISKNQQVDWLFASNYVLIFEELSRGLENEIFEMNIIESTLNNADVSSQVNRMNSSLSTMSLKSGGLTQSITEAIAAEAAFASAPDALSAAKLKDEFDDAFEELFSLNADALSYRDEIQKLKQLISVSDADAATKDYLVSLADPPAEFNNIGRYVTNALSLQQAINGMYANVDSRADSLLAEFESRVERDKAFRLLYSENTSISRRTEGEFSSLQQIVNFILDENNRPYWKNKELISAMESKWSQAVRNFNERNYALAETFAEKAADDAVAIFNQGFIEAAQPPLLPQELIFQLVIALLALLAILYLYNNRGKIIKFVKQGSEEEEVELSAWKDKP
;
A
#
# COMPACT_ATOMS: atom_id res chain seq x y z
N MET A 1 6.73 59.76 2.21
CA MET A 1 7.26 58.80 3.22
C MET A 1 6.37 57.55 3.37
N ASN A 2 5.79 57.02 2.30
CA ASN A 2 4.82 55.90 2.38
C ASN A 2 5.04 54.76 1.37
N LEU A 3 5.99 54.90 0.42
CA LEU A 3 6.29 53.84 -0.55
C LEU A 3 7.25 52.80 0.04
N THR A 4 8.31 53.25 0.74
CA THR A 4 9.34 52.39 1.35
C THR A 4 8.81 51.52 2.48
N LYS A 5 7.80 51.97 3.24
CA LYS A 5 7.18 51.15 4.28
C LYS A 5 6.26 50.06 3.70
N LYS A 6 5.57 50.32 2.59
CA LYS A 6 4.71 49.33 1.92
C LYS A 6 5.52 48.24 1.22
N THR A 7 6.63 48.58 0.57
CA THR A 7 7.53 47.57 -0.02
C THR A 7 8.27 46.74 1.03
N LEU A 8 8.67 47.35 2.15
CA LEU A 8 9.26 46.60 3.27
C LEU A 8 8.24 45.65 3.92
N PHE A 9 7.00 46.08 4.10
CA PHE A 9 5.94 45.23 4.65
C PHE A 9 5.57 44.07 3.71
N LEU A 10 5.56 44.29 2.40
CA LEU A 10 5.34 43.24 1.40
C LEU A 10 6.51 42.24 1.33
N ALA A 11 7.76 42.72 1.45
CA ALA A 11 8.95 41.88 1.50
C ALA A 11 9.04 41.05 2.79
N VAL A 12 8.60 41.61 3.93
CA VAL A 12 8.50 40.88 5.20
C VAL A 12 7.34 39.87 5.15
N LEU A 13 6.20 40.20 4.53
CA LEU A 13 5.09 39.24 4.34
C LEU A 13 5.49 38.06 3.42
N LEU A 14 6.32 38.31 2.41
CA LEU A 14 6.92 37.28 1.54
C LEU A 14 7.93 36.39 2.28
N LEU A 15 8.58 36.88 3.34
CA LEU A 15 9.45 36.08 4.22
C LEU A 15 8.66 35.24 5.24
N PHE A 16 7.39 35.55 5.49
CA PHE A 16 6.50 34.80 6.40
C PHE A 16 5.57 33.81 5.70
N PHE A 17 5.54 33.78 4.36
CA PHE A 17 5.00 32.66 3.61
C PHE A 17 6.15 31.75 3.19
N PRO A 18 6.54 30.77 4.01
CA PRO A 18 7.18 29.62 3.41
C PRO A 18 6.15 28.98 2.48
N ILE A 19 6.33 29.17 1.16
CA ILE A 19 5.84 28.21 0.18
C ILE A 19 6.75 26.98 0.32
N TYR A 20 6.69 26.32 1.48
CA TYR A 20 7.19 24.97 1.62
C TYR A 20 6.10 24.09 1.02
N ALA A 21 6.21 23.83 -0.28
CA ALA A 21 5.88 22.49 -0.75
C ALA A 21 6.92 21.57 -0.08
N ASN A 22 6.68 21.18 1.17
CA ASN A 22 7.53 20.24 1.88
C ASN A 22 7.32 18.88 1.22
N SER A 23 8.10 18.59 0.17
CA SER A 23 8.17 17.23 -0.34
C SER A 23 8.71 16.34 0.78
N ILE A 24 7.97 15.29 1.13
CA ILE A 24 8.43 14.28 2.07
C ILE A 24 9.50 13.43 1.39
N SER A 25 10.53 13.03 2.12
CA SER A 25 11.54 12.11 1.61
C SER A 25 10.99 10.68 1.48
N ALA A 26 11.66 9.84 0.69
CA ALA A 26 11.36 8.40 0.62
C ALA A 26 11.32 7.75 2.02
N ASN A 27 12.26 8.10 2.91
CA ASN A 27 12.30 7.58 4.28
C ASN A 27 11.08 8.02 5.11
N ASN A 28 10.61 9.27 4.93
CA ASN A 28 9.40 9.74 5.61
C ASN A 28 8.15 9.00 5.10
N ALA A 29 8.09 8.70 3.80
CA ALA A 29 6.99 7.94 3.20
C ALA A 29 7.01 6.47 3.67
N VAL A 30 8.19 5.86 3.77
CA VAL A 30 8.37 4.53 4.36
C VAL A 30 7.97 4.52 5.83
N SER A 31 8.43 5.47 6.65
CA SER A 31 8.04 5.59 8.06
C SER A 31 6.53 5.72 8.23
N PHE A 32 5.89 6.52 7.37
CA PHE A 32 4.45 6.62 7.33
C PHE A 32 3.79 5.26 7.11
N VAL A 33 4.27 4.45 6.16
CA VAL A 33 3.69 3.13 5.87
C VAL A 33 3.99 2.08 6.95
N THR A 34 5.18 2.11 7.52
CA THR A 34 5.72 0.99 8.33
C THR A 34 5.67 1.22 9.84
N GLN A 35 5.66 2.48 10.30
CA GLN A 35 5.78 2.83 11.73
C GLN A 35 4.59 3.63 12.24
N GLU A 36 4.08 4.58 11.45
CA GLU A 36 3.01 5.49 11.87
C GLU A 36 1.60 4.89 11.68
N ASN A 37 1.49 3.82 10.88
CA ASN A 37 0.24 3.15 10.54
C ASN A 37 0.36 1.64 10.70
N HIS A 38 -0.79 0.98 10.73
CA HIS A 38 -0.94 -0.46 10.91
C HIS A 38 -1.30 -1.15 9.59
N PHE A 39 -0.48 -0.90 8.57
CA PHE A 39 -0.67 -1.53 7.25
C PHE A 39 -0.03 -2.92 7.14
N LEU A 40 1.17 -3.10 7.72
CA LEU A 40 2.00 -4.30 7.57
C LEU A 40 1.65 -5.39 8.58
N PHE A 41 1.84 -6.64 8.18
CA PHE A 41 1.92 -7.80 9.07
C PHE A 41 3.34 -7.98 9.63
N GLU A 42 3.49 -8.79 10.68
CA GLU A 42 4.73 -8.90 11.47
C GLU A 42 5.94 -9.41 10.65
N ASP A 43 5.71 -10.29 9.66
CA ASP A 43 6.77 -10.88 8.82
C ASP A 43 6.95 -10.16 7.45
N GLU A 44 6.39 -8.96 7.31
CA GLU A 44 6.50 -8.15 6.08
C GLU A 44 7.61 -7.10 6.23
N ASP A 45 8.38 -6.92 5.16
CA ASP A 45 9.42 -5.89 5.05
C ASP A 45 9.10 -4.96 3.87
N TYR A 46 9.89 -3.90 3.71
CA TYR A 46 9.77 -2.96 2.61
C TYR A 46 11.05 -2.91 1.79
N GLN A 47 10.92 -2.49 0.53
CA GLN A 47 12.06 -2.03 -0.24
C GLN A 47 11.95 -0.51 -0.43
N LEU A 48 13.04 0.21 -0.17
CA LEU A 48 13.07 1.66 -0.33
C LEU A 48 12.80 2.02 -1.81
N PRO A 49 11.79 2.85 -2.12
CA PRO A 49 11.57 3.29 -3.49
C PRO A 49 12.75 4.14 -3.96
N VAL A 50 13.25 3.83 -5.17
CA VAL A 50 14.43 4.50 -5.73
C VAL A 50 14.09 5.89 -6.26
N VAL A 51 12.86 6.10 -6.74
CA VAL A 51 12.43 7.31 -7.43
C VAL A 51 10.93 7.58 -7.22
N GLU A 52 10.54 8.84 -7.26
CA GLU A 52 9.13 9.27 -7.28
C GLU A 52 8.48 8.93 -8.64
N ILE A 53 7.23 8.49 -8.63
CA ILE A 53 6.43 8.31 -9.84
C ILE A 53 5.50 9.50 -10.01
N THR A 54 5.52 10.13 -11.18
CA THR A 54 4.64 11.25 -11.52
C THR A 54 3.35 10.74 -12.18
N HIS A 55 2.22 11.38 -11.87
CA HIS A 55 0.97 11.21 -12.60
C HIS A 55 0.19 12.52 -12.57
N GLU A 56 -0.14 13.06 -13.75
CA GLU A 56 -0.87 14.33 -13.90
C GLU A 56 -0.25 15.48 -13.07
N GLY A 57 1.08 15.55 -13.05
CA GLY A 57 1.84 16.58 -12.31
C GLY A 57 1.96 16.35 -10.80
N LYS A 58 1.33 15.30 -10.24
CA LYS A 58 1.48 14.90 -8.85
C LYS A 58 2.51 13.80 -8.71
N LYS A 59 3.31 13.83 -7.64
CA LYS A 59 4.36 12.87 -7.39
C LYS A 59 4.04 11.92 -6.26
N TYR A 60 4.43 10.66 -6.38
CA TYR A 60 4.16 9.61 -5.41
C TYR A 60 5.42 8.80 -5.10
N TRP A 61 5.67 8.57 -3.82
CA TRP A 61 6.54 7.50 -3.35
C TRP A 61 5.71 6.23 -3.30
N VAL A 62 6.01 5.28 -4.18
CA VAL A 62 5.29 4.00 -4.25
C VAL A 62 6.13 2.94 -3.54
N ILE A 63 5.79 2.64 -2.28
CA ILE A 63 6.57 1.76 -1.41
C ILE A 63 6.18 0.29 -1.64
N PRO A 64 7.07 -0.56 -2.18
CA PRO A 64 6.86 -2.01 -2.25
C PRO A 64 6.92 -2.67 -0.87
N ILE A 65 5.97 -3.55 -0.60
CA ILE A 65 5.95 -4.42 0.58
C ILE A 65 6.22 -5.85 0.15
N LEU A 66 7.14 -6.50 0.86
CA LEU A 66 7.63 -7.84 0.57
C LEU A 66 7.32 -8.79 1.73
N SER A 67 7.02 -10.04 1.41
CA SER A 67 7.08 -11.16 2.35
C SER A 67 8.19 -12.09 1.89
N GLY A 68 9.31 -12.07 2.61
CA GLY A 68 10.58 -12.60 2.10
C GLY A 68 10.98 -11.89 0.80
N ASN A 69 11.07 -12.64 -0.30
CA ASN A 69 11.41 -12.10 -1.63
C ASN A 69 10.17 -11.84 -2.51
N THR A 70 8.97 -12.13 -2.01
CA THR A 70 7.73 -12.05 -2.79
C THR A 70 7.08 -10.69 -2.58
N LEU A 71 6.77 -9.99 -3.66
CA LEU A 71 6.00 -8.75 -3.64
C LEU A 71 4.56 -9.04 -3.22
N VAL A 72 4.11 -8.38 -2.14
CA VAL A 72 2.76 -8.54 -1.58
C VAL A 72 1.83 -7.43 -2.05
N THR A 73 2.28 -6.17 -1.95
CA THR A 73 1.51 -5.00 -2.37
C THR A 73 2.41 -3.76 -2.47
N PHE A 74 1.81 -2.63 -2.83
CA PHE A 74 2.45 -1.31 -2.83
C PHE A 74 1.61 -0.31 -2.05
N PHE A 75 2.28 0.70 -1.47
CA PHE A 75 1.62 1.86 -0.86
C PHE A 75 1.98 3.14 -1.62
N PRO A 76 1.03 3.80 -2.30
CA PRO A 76 1.28 5.04 -3.02
C PRO A 76 1.10 6.24 -2.09
N VAL A 77 2.19 6.76 -1.54
CA VAL A 77 2.20 7.93 -0.66
C VAL A 77 2.46 9.18 -1.50
N LYS A 78 1.62 10.21 -1.38
CA LYS A 78 1.84 11.50 -2.05
C LYS A 78 3.16 12.12 -1.58
N SER A 79 3.91 12.72 -2.48
CA SER A 79 5.20 13.32 -2.10
C SER A 79 5.00 14.66 -1.39
N GLU A 80 3.89 15.36 -1.63
CA GLU A 80 3.60 16.65 -0.99
C GLU A 80 3.00 16.52 0.42
N ALA A 81 2.54 15.32 0.80
CA ALA A 81 1.85 15.08 2.05
C ALA A 81 1.93 13.60 2.46
N LYS A 82 1.96 13.30 3.76
CA LYS A 82 1.85 11.93 4.28
C LYS A 82 0.43 11.38 4.15
N GLU A 83 0.01 11.16 2.90
CA GLU A 83 -1.32 10.68 2.54
C GLU A 83 -1.25 9.62 1.45
N LEU A 84 -2.10 8.61 1.54
CA LEU A 84 -2.25 7.60 0.49
C LEU A 84 -3.13 8.12 -0.66
N SER A 85 -2.81 7.70 -1.89
CA SER A 85 -3.78 7.70 -2.97
C SER A 85 -4.77 6.55 -2.77
N LEU A 86 -6.07 6.84 -2.83
CA LEU A 86 -7.16 5.85 -2.74
C LEU A 86 -7.88 5.62 -4.08
N SER A 87 -7.44 6.28 -5.15
CA SER A 87 -8.03 6.11 -6.48
C SER A 87 -7.55 4.80 -7.09
N LYS A 88 -8.46 3.82 -7.23
CA LYS A 88 -8.13 2.50 -7.80
C LYS A 88 -7.53 2.57 -9.21
N PRO A 89 -8.07 3.34 -10.18
CA PRO A 89 -7.46 3.45 -11.51
C PRO A 89 -6.05 4.05 -11.48
N LEU A 90 -5.83 5.08 -10.66
CA LEU A 90 -4.52 5.71 -10.47
C LEU A 90 -3.53 4.73 -9.85
N ASN A 91 -3.91 4.09 -8.76
CA ASN A 91 -3.05 3.14 -8.06
C ASN A 91 -2.68 1.97 -8.96
N ARG A 92 -3.58 1.53 -9.85
CA ARG A 92 -3.26 0.50 -10.87
C ARG A 92 -2.10 0.93 -11.75
N GLN A 93 -2.09 2.16 -12.22
CA GLN A 93 -1.02 2.69 -13.07
C GLN A 93 0.28 2.88 -12.27
N LEU A 94 0.19 3.46 -11.07
CA LEU A 94 1.34 3.62 -10.17
C LEU A 94 2.00 2.27 -9.85
N PHE A 95 1.20 1.23 -9.58
CA PHE A 95 1.70 -0.10 -9.21
C PHE A 95 2.35 -0.78 -10.41
N LYS A 96 1.74 -0.69 -11.60
CA LYS A 96 2.36 -1.20 -12.83
C LYS A 96 3.72 -0.54 -13.07
N THR A 97 3.80 0.79 -12.99
CA THR A 97 5.07 1.50 -13.18
C THR A 97 6.11 1.13 -12.13
N ALA A 98 5.75 1.09 -10.85
CA ALA A 98 6.66 0.70 -9.77
C ALA A 98 7.16 -0.75 -9.93
N ASP A 99 6.27 -1.65 -10.33
CA ASP A 99 6.60 -3.05 -10.51
C ASP A 99 7.42 -3.31 -11.78
N THR A 100 7.19 -2.55 -12.86
CA THR A 100 8.05 -2.54 -14.04
C THR A 100 9.45 -2.05 -13.67
N LEU A 101 9.59 -0.97 -12.91
CA LEU A 101 10.91 -0.49 -12.43
C LEU A 101 11.65 -1.57 -11.64
N ARG A 102 10.95 -2.18 -10.67
CA ARG A 102 11.52 -3.24 -9.84
C ARG A 102 11.90 -4.47 -10.67
N SER A 103 11.00 -4.91 -11.54
CA SER A 103 11.20 -6.13 -12.33
C SER A 103 12.29 -5.95 -13.40
N LEU A 104 12.39 -4.77 -14.01
CA LEU A 104 13.46 -4.43 -14.95
C LEU A 104 14.82 -4.45 -14.27
N SER A 105 14.93 -3.88 -13.06
CA SER A 105 16.17 -3.92 -12.28
C SER A 105 16.60 -5.36 -11.96
N VAL A 106 15.65 -6.21 -11.53
CA VAL A 106 15.90 -7.64 -11.27
C VAL A 106 16.32 -8.37 -12.54
N GLU A 107 15.68 -8.08 -13.67
CA GLU A 107 15.97 -8.72 -14.94
C GLU A 107 17.37 -8.35 -15.46
N LYS A 108 17.76 -7.07 -15.36
CA LYS A 108 19.11 -6.62 -15.70
C LYS A 108 20.17 -7.25 -14.80
N GLU A 109 19.90 -7.38 -13.51
CA GLU A 109 20.80 -8.08 -12.58
C GLU A 109 20.93 -9.57 -12.97
N ARG A 110 19.82 -10.24 -13.32
CA ARG A 110 19.82 -11.63 -13.79
C ARG A 110 20.67 -11.81 -15.06
N ILE A 111 20.51 -10.91 -16.03
CA ILE A 111 21.24 -10.91 -17.30
C ILE A 111 22.73 -10.66 -17.06
N SER A 112 23.10 -9.64 -16.27
CA SER A 112 24.51 -9.36 -15.98
C SER A 112 25.27 -10.52 -15.30
N LYS A 113 24.56 -11.40 -14.58
CA LYS A 113 25.13 -12.63 -13.98
C LYS A 113 25.21 -13.80 -14.98
N ASN A 114 24.44 -13.77 -16.06
CA ASN A 114 24.43 -14.80 -17.08
C ASN A 114 25.17 -14.34 -18.34
N GLN A 115 26.44 -14.76 -18.48
CA GLN A 115 27.31 -14.39 -19.61
C GLN A 115 26.82 -14.84 -21.00
N GLN A 116 25.71 -15.58 -21.08
CA GLN A 116 25.14 -16.06 -22.34
C GLN A 116 24.09 -15.11 -22.93
N VAL A 117 23.61 -14.12 -22.18
CA VAL A 117 22.60 -13.16 -22.64
C VAL A 117 23.13 -11.76 -22.40
N ASP A 118 23.11 -10.94 -23.45
CA ASP A 118 23.54 -9.55 -23.38
C ASP A 118 22.35 -8.59 -23.40
N TRP A 119 22.49 -7.46 -22.71
CA TRP A 119 21.51 -6.38 -22.78
C TRP A 119 21.67 -5.63 -24.10
N LEU A 120 20.75 -5.85 -25.05
CA LEU A 120 20.79 -5.26 -26.39
C LEU A 120 20.75 -3.71 -26.35
N PHE A 121 20.09 -3.14 -25.35
CA PHE A 121 19.92 -1.70 -25.19
C PHE A 121 21.13 -1.08 -24.48
N ALA A 122 22.29 -1.21 -25.10
CA ALA A 122 23.56 -0.68 -24.61
C ALA A 122 24.36 -0.02 -25.73
N SER A 123 25.19 0.97 -25.38
CA SER A 123 25.91 1.81 -26.36
C SER A 123 26.86 1.03 -27.28
N ASN A 124 27.32 -0.15 -26.89
CA ASN A 124 28.13 -1.01 -27.75
C ASN A 124 27.32 -1.53 -28.96
N TYR A 125 26.03 -1.80 -28.80
CA TYR A 125 25.18 -2.26 -29.91
C TYR A 125 24.87 -1.13 -30.89
N VAL A 126 24.73 0.10 -30.40
CA VAL A 126 24.65 1.30 -31.26
C VAL A 126 25.85 1.36 -32.20
N LEU A 127 27.07 1.23 -31.66
CA LEU A 127 28.29 1.26 -32.46
C LEU A 127 28.37 0.08 -33.45
N ILE A 128 28.00 -1.13 -33.01
CA ILE A 128 28.02 -2.33 -33.87
C ILE A 128 27.12 -2.14 -35.10
N PHE A 129 25.90 -1.60 -34.92
CA PHE A 129 24.96 -1.42 -36.04
C PHE A 129 25.28 -0.19 -36.88
N GLU A 130 25.93 0.83 -36.31
CA GLU A 130 26.51 1.94 -37.07
C GLU A 130 27.67 1.46 -37.97
N GLU A 131 28.57 0.64 -37.43
CA GLU A 131 29.67 0.03 -38.19
C GLU A 131 29.17 -0.92 -39.28
N LEU A 132 28.15 -1.72 -38.98
CA LEU A 132 27.50 -2.58 -39.97
C LEU A 132 26.90 -1.76 -41.12
N SER A 133 26.20 -0.66 -40.84
CA SER A 133 25.64 0.22 -41.88
C SER A 133 26.73 0.73 -42.83
N ARG A 134 27.85 1.24 -42.28
CA ARG A 134 29.00 1.70 -43.08
C ARG A 134 29.68 0.56 -43.85
N GLY A 135 29.79 -0.62 -43.24
CA GLY A 135 30.34 -1.82 -43.87
C GLY A 135 29.52 -2.22 -45.11
N LEU A 136 28.19 -2.21 -44.99
CA LEU A 136 27.27 -2.52 -46.09
C LEU A 136 27.34 -1.47 -47.22
N GLU A 137 27.52 -0.19 -46.88
CA GLU A 137 27.76 0.86 -47.89
C GLU A 137 29.09 0.66 -48.62
N ASN A 138 30.15 0.27 -47.91
CA ASN A 138 31.44 -0.02 -48.51
C ASN A 138 31.36 -1.22 -49.47
N GLU A 139 30.60 -2.26 -49.12
CA GLU A 139 30.40 -3.44 -49.95
C GLU A 139 29.75 -3.10 -51.30
N ILE A 140 28.92 -2.06 -51.39
CA ILE A 140 28.37 -1.57 -52.68
C ILE A 140 29.50 -1.14 -53.64
N PHE A 141 30.56 -0.50 -53.13
CA PHE A 141 31.70 -0.13 -53.95
C PHE A 141 32.47 -1.36 -54.43
N GLU A 142 32.63 -2.37 -53.57
CA GLU A 142 33.27 -3.64 -53.91
C GLU A 142 32.48 -4.41 -54.98
N MET A 143 31.15 -4.42 -54.88
CA MET A 143 30.27 -5.01 -55.90
C MET A 143 30.44 -4.35 -57.27
N ASN A 144 30.58 -3.02 -57.31
CA ASN A 144 30.79 -2.28 -58.55
C ASN A 144 32.19 -2.54 -59.18
N ILE A 145 33.20 -2.84 -58.36
CA ILE A 145 34.51 -3.30 -58.84
C ILE A 145 34.36 -4.67 -59.51
N ILE A 146 33.58 -5.58 -58.92
CA ILE A 146 33.33 -6.90 -59.50
C ILE A 146 32.60 -6.78 -60.84
N GLU A 147 31.55 -5.97 -60.89
CA GLU A 147 30.79 -5.72 -62.13
C GLU A 147 31.68 -5.19 -63.25
N SER A 148 32.46 -4.14 -62.97
CA SER A 148 33.31 -3.48 -63.97
C SER A 148 34.47 -4.36 -64.44
N THR A 149 34.98 -5.24 -63.58
CA THR A 149 36.09 -6.16 -63.92
C THR A 149 35.64 -7.31 -64.82
N LEU A 150 34.49 -7.92 -64.55
CA LEU A 150 34.00 -9.07 -65.31
C LEU A 150 33.22 -8.69 -66.57
N ASN A 151 32.59 -7.50 -66.59
CA ASN A 151 31.82 -6.97 -67.72
C ASN A 151 30.87 -8.01 -68.37
N ASN A 152 30.13 -8.73 -67.52
CA ASN A 152 29.23 -9.82 -67.90
C ASN A 152 27.80 -9.48 -67.47
N ALA A 153 26.82 -9.70 -68.36
CA ALA A 153 25.43 -9.30 -68.13
C ALA A 153 24.77 -10.00 -66.92
N ASP A 154 25.09 -11.27 -66.66
CA ASP A 154 24.57 -12.02 -65.51
C ASP A 154 25.18 -11.50 -64.20
N VAL A 155 26.48 -11.17 -64.22
CA VAL A 155 27.18 -10.52 -63.09
C VAL A 155 26.58 -9.14 -62.82
N SER A 156 26.41 -8.30 -63.84
CA SER A 156 25.76 -6.99 -63.71
C SER A 156 24.36 -7.11 -63.12
N SER A 157 23.54 -8.06 -63.59
CA SER A 157 22.20 -8.27 -63.04
C SER A 157 22.24 -8.69 -61.57
N GLN A 158 23.19 -9.55 -61.19
CA GLN A 158 23.37 -10.00 -59.82
C GLN A 158 23.85 -8.87 -58.90
N VAL A 159 24.86 -8.11 -59.32
CA VAL A 159 25.40 -6.95 -58.58
C VAL A 159 24.32 -5.89 -58.37
N ASN A 160 23.49 -5.58 -59.37
CA ASN A 160 22.41 -4.61 -59.20
C ASN A 160 21.37 -5.03 -58.14
N ARG A 161 21.03 -6.33 -58.06
CA ARG A 161 20.18 -6.86 -56.99
C ARG A 161 20.85 -6.73 -55.63
N MET A 162 22.11 -7.16 -55.55
CA MET A 162 22.91 -7.08 -54.32
C MET A 162 23.07 -5.64 -53.82
N ASN A 163 23.34 -4.67 -54.70
CA ASN A 163 23.42 -3.25 -54.34
C ASN A 163 22.10 -2.72 -53.76
N SER A 164 20.97 -3.19 -54.29
CA SER A 164 19.65 -2.85 -53.74
C SER A 164 19.47 -3.45 -52.35
N SER A 165 19.80 -4.74 -52.17
CA SER A 165 19.76 -5.43 -50.87
C SER A 165 20.67 -4.76 -49.83
N LEU A 166 21.91 -4.43 -50.20
CA LEU A 166 22.88 -3.74 -49.35
C LEU A 166 22.38 -2.36 -48.92
N SER A 167 21.81 -1.58 -49.85
CA SER A 167 21.24 -0.27 -49.54
C SER A 167 20.08 -0.38 -48.54
N THR A 168 19.18 -1.35 -48.73
CA THR A 168 18.08 -1.61 -47.79
C THR A 168 18.60 -2.04 -46.42
N MET A 169 19.56 -2.96 -46.35
CA MET A 169 20.14 -3.42 -45.08
C MET A 169 20.90 -2.31 -44.37
N SER A 170 21.63 -1.44 -45.08
CA SER A 170 22.30 -0.29 -44.48
C SER A 170 21.29 0.65 -43.82
N LEU A 171 20.20 0.98 -44.53
CA LEU A 171 19.11 1.80 -43.99
C LEU A 171 18.47 1.18 -42.74
N LYS A 172 18.20 -0.14 -42.76
CA LYS A 172 17.66 -0.86 -41.58
C LYS A 172 18.65 -0.91 -40.41
N SER A 173 19.95 -1.09 -40.69
CA SER A 173 20.99 -1.05 -39.66
C SER A 173 21.10 0.35 -39.02
N GLY A 174 20.95 1.41 -39.82
CA GLY A 174 20.82 2.79 -39.34
C GLY A 174 19.55 3.01 -38.52
N GLY A 175 18.40 2.50 -38.99
CA GLY A 175 17.13 2.53 -38.25
C GLY A 175 17.23 1.82 -36.89
N LEU A 176 17.81 0.63 -36.86
CA LEU A 176 18.05 -0.13 -35.64
C LEU A 176 18.97 0.62 -34.66
N THR A 177 20.00 1.31 -35.16
CA THR A 177 20.87 2.19 -34.35
C THR A 177 20.05 3.27 -33.65
N GLN A 178 19.09 3.87 -34.37
CA GLN A 178 18.17 4.87 -33.83
C GLN A 178 17.22 4.24 -32.79
N SER A 179 16.55 3.14 -33.10
CA SER A 179 15.63 2.46 -32.15
C SER A 179 16.33 2.02 -30.86
N ILE A 180 17.57 1.50 -30.94
CA ILE A 180 18.36 1.18 -29.74
C ILE A 180 18.67 2.43 -28.93
N THR A 181 19.01 3.55 -29.59
CA THR A 181 19.29 4.83 -28.92
C THR A 181 18.04 5.38 -28.23
N GLU A 182 16.89 5.30 -28.88
CA GLU A 182 15.59 5.71 -28.34
C GLU A 182 15.18 4.84 -27.15
N ALA A 183 15.35 3.53 -27.24
CA ALA A 183 15.16 2.59 -26.14
C ALA A 183 16.07 2.88 -24.93
N ILE A 184 17.37 3.17 -25.16
CA ILE A 184 18.30 3.57 -24.10
C ILE A 184 17.83 4.85 -23.41
N ALA A 185 17.42 5.86 -24.20
CA ALA A 185 16.93 7.13 -23.66
C ALA A 185 15.62 6.95 -22.89
N ALA A 186 14.69 6.15 -23.40
CA ALA A 186 13.43 5.82 -22.75
C ALA A 186 13.67 5.06 -21.43
N GLU A 187 14.59 4.10 -21.42
CA GLU A 187 14.96 3.35 -20.21
C GLU A 187 15.56 4.27 -19.14
N ALA A 188 16.49 5.15 -19.54
CA ALA A 188 17.11 6.12 -18.62
C ALA A 188 16.08 7.12 -18.06
N ALA A 189 15.18 7.63 -18.90
CA ALA A 189 14.10 8.52 -18.49
C ALA A 189 13.14 7.80 -17.53
N PHE A 190 12.77 6.56 -17.84
CA PHE A 190 11.91 5.73 -17.00
C PHE A 190 12.54 5.47 -15.63
N ALA A 191 13.83 5.14 -15.58
CA ALA A 191 14.53 4.86 -14.33
C ALA A 191 14.74 6.12 -13.44
N SER A 192 14.88 7.30 -14.04
CA SER A 192 15.21 8.54 -13.32
C SER A 192 14.04 9.47 -13.01
N ALA A 193 12.97 9.43 -13.82
CA ALA A 193 11.79 10.26 -13.67
C ALA A 193 10.55 9.58 -14.30
N PRO A 194 10.10 8.43 -13.75
CA PRO A 194 8.98 7.67 -14.29
C PRO A 194 7.67 8.46 -14.20
N ASP A 195 6.87 8.36 -15.26
CA ASP A 195 5.45 8.71 -15.25
C ASP A 195 4.59 7.44 -15.18
N ALA A 196 3.43 7.50 -14.53
CA ALA A 196 2.52 6.38 -14.35
C ALA A 196 2.02 5.76 -15.68
N LEU A 197 2.15 6.47 -16.80
CA LEU A 197 1.80 5.99 -18.15
C LEU A 197 3.02 5.63 -19.01
N SER A 198 4.23 5.90 -18.54
CA SER A 198 5.46 5.74 -19.34
C SER A 198 5.93 4.29 -19.50
N ALA A 199 5.42 3.34 -18.70
CA ALA A 199 5.83 1.94 -18.77
C ALA A 199 5.46 1.28 -20.11
N ALA A 200 4.29 1.61 -20.68
CA ALA A 200 3.87 1.11 -21.99
C ALA A 200 4.76 1.66 -23.10
N LYS A 201 5.03 2.97 -23.06
CA LYS A 201 5.94 3.60 -24.01
C LYS A 201 7.32 2.93 -24.00
N LEU A 202 7.90 2.67 -22.82
CA LEU A 202 9.18 1.96 -22.73
C LEU A 202 9.14 0.59 -23.43
N LYS A 203 8.01 -0.12 -23.32
CA LYS A 203 7.84 -1.41 -23.99
C LYS A 203 7.84 -1.27 -25.51
N ASP A 204 7.12 -0.28 -26.02
CA ASP A 204 7.02 -0.01 -27.45
C ASP A 204 8.42 0.27 -28.04
N GLU A 205 9.23 1.08 -27.36
CA GLU A 205 10.61 1.40 -27.78
C GLU A 205 11.52 0.14 -27.80
N PHE A 206 11.30 -0.81 -26.89
CA PHE A 206 11.99 -2.10 -26.93
C PHE A 206 11.52 -2.97 -28.10
N ASP A 207 10.20 -3.03 -28.33
CA ASP A 207 9.61 -3.82 -29.40
C ASP A 207 10.06 -3.34 -30.78
N ASP A 208 10.13 -2.02 -31.01
CA ASP A 208 10.57 -1.41 -32.27
C ASP A 208 12.01 -1.85 -32.63
N ALA A 209 12.92 -1.83 -31.66
CA ALA A 209 14.30 -2.29 -31.88
C ALA A 209 14.38 -3.81 -32.18
N PHE A 210 13.52 -4.62 -31.57
CA PHE A 210 13.48 -6.05 -31.88
C PHE A 210 12.95 -6.30 -33.30
N GLU A 211 11.89 -5.59 -33.69
CA GLU A 211 11.30 -5.71 -35.03
C GLU A 211 12.32 -5.35 -36.12
N GLU A 212 13.04 -4.24 -35.96
CA GLU A 212 14.07 -3.80 -36.91
C GLU A 212 15.22 -4.83 -37.02
N LEU A 213 15.68 -5.40 -35.91
CA LEU A 213 16.72 -6.43 -35.93
C LEU A 213 16.26 -7.71 -36.64
N PHE A 214 15.02 -8.14 -36.42
CA PHE A 214 14.48 -9.32 -37.10
C PHE A 214 14.26 -9.09 -38.59
N SER A 215 13.83 -7.89 -38.96
CA SER A 215 13.70 -7.43 -40.35
C SER A 215 15.06 -7.39 -41.06
N LEU A 216 16.11 -6.86 -40.41
CA LEU A 216 17.48 -6.87 -40.92
C LEU A 216 18.01 -8.30 -41.12
N ASN A 217 17.73 -9.22 -40.19
CA ASN A 217 18.17 -10.60 -40.30
C ASN A 217 17.51 -11.36 -41.46
N ALA A 218 16.24 -11.09 -41.75
CA ALA A 218 15.56 -11.69 -42.90
C ALA A 218 16.23 -11.29 -44.23
N ASP A 219 16.60 -10.02 -44.37
CA ASP A 219 17.34 -9.52 -45.54
C ASP A 219 18.76 -10.12 -45.59
N ALA A 220 19.45 -10.19 -44.45
CA ALA A 220 20.79 -10.76 -44.36
C ALA A 220 20.82 -12.25 -44.75
N LEU A 221 19.79 -13.03 -44.39
CA LEU A 221 19.68 -14.42 -44.83
C LEU A 221 19.52 -14.52 -46.35
N SER A 222 18.71 -13.66 -46.95
CA SER A 222 18.52 -13.62 -48.42
C SER A 222 19.81 -13.20 -49.13
N TYR A 223 20.52 -12.21 -48.58
CA TYR A 223 21.78 -11.70 -49.15
C TYR A 223 22.90 -12.75 -49.16
N ARG A 224 22.94 -13.66 -48.17
CA ARG A 224 23.91 -14.77 -48.17
C ARG A 224 23.78 -15.65 -49.39
N ASP A 225 22.57 -15.91 -49.86
CA ASP A 225 22.34 -16.68 -51.09
C ASP A 225 22.79 -15.90 -52.34
N GLU A 226 22.65 -14.57 -52.31
CA GLU A 226 23.12 -13.69 -53.38
C GLU A 226 24.65 -13.69 -53.50
N ILE A 227 25.36 -13.67 -52.37
CA ILE A 227 26.82 -13.81 -52.33
C ILE A 227 27.27 -15.13 -52.96
N GLN A 228 26.65 -16.25 -52.60
CA GLN A 228 27.04 -17.56 -53.15
C GLN A 228 26.82 -17.63 -54.67
N LYS A 229 25.72 -17.07 -55.17
CA LYS A 229 25.46 -16.95 -56.61
C LYS A 229 26.52 -16.10 -57.30
N LEU A 230 26.88 -14.95 -56.73
CA LEU A 230 27.92 -14.09 -57.29
C LEU A 230 29.27 -14.81 -57.34
N LYS A 231 29.68 -15.50 -56.26
CA LYS A 231 30.91 -16.30 -56.23
C LYS A 231 30.93 -17.42 -57.26
N GLN A 232 29.79 -18.06 -57.52
CA GLN A 232 29.66 -19.03 -58.60
C GLN A 232 29.87 -18.39 -59.97
N LEU A 233 29.26 -17.24 -60.23
CA LEU A 233 29.43 -16.49 -61.49
C LEU A 233 30.90 -16.06 -61.69
N ILE A 234 31.58 -15.59 -60.64
CA ILE A 234 33.01 -15.30 -60.67
C ILE A 234 33.81 -16.55 -61.02
N SER A 235 33.52 -17.69 -60.38
CA SER A 235 34.25 -18.95 -60.58
C SER A 235 34.17 -19.46 -62.03
N VAL A 236 33.02 -19.32 -62.69
CA VAL A 236 32.80 -19.79 -64.07
C VAL A 236 33.14 -18.75 -65.14
N SER A 237 33.56 -17.55 -64.75
CA SER A 237 33.98 -16.50 -65.69
C SER A 237 35.28 -16.86 -66.44
N ASP A 238 35.58 -16.13 -67.50
CA ASP A 238 36.81 -16.29 -68.29
C ASP A 238 38.05 -15.60 -67.67
N ALA A 239 37.91 -14.98 -66.49
CA ALA A 239 39.02 -14.33 -65.78
C ALA A 239 40.11 -15.34 -65.35
N ASP A 240 41.35 -14.87 -65.26
CA ASP A 240 42.45 -15.69 -64.75
C ASP A 240 42.28 -15.98 -63.24
N ALA A 241 43.02 -16.98 -62.74
CA ALA A 241 42.89 -17.44 -61.36
C ALA A 241 43.15 -16.34 -60.32
N ALA A 242 44.15 -15.48 -60.52
CA ALA A 242 44.47 -14.44 -59.56
C ALA A 242 43.37 -13.36 -59.52
N THR A 243 42.82 -13.01 -60.68
CA THR A 243 41.66 -12.10 -60.76
C THR A 243 40.44 -12.72 -60.06
N LYS A 244 40.15 -14.00 -60.29
CA LYS A 244 39.03 -14.69 -59.62
C LYS A 244 39.18 -14.69 -58.10
N ASP A 245 40.37 -15.01 -57.58
CA ASP A 245 40.64 -15.04 -56.15
C ASP A 245 40.43 -13.65 -55.51
N TYR A 246 40.89 -12.59 -56.17
CA TYR A 246 40.66 -11.22 -55.73
C TYR A 246 39.17 -10.87 -55.72
N LEU A 247 38.43 -11.16 -56.80
CA LEU A 247 37.01 -10.86 -56.89
C LEU A 247 36.15 -11.65 -55.90
N VAL A 248 36.52 -12.90 -55.60
CA VAL A 248 35.86 -13.70 -54.56
C VAL A 248 36.07 -13.06 -53.18
N SER A 249 37.26 -12.53 -52.91
CA SER A 249 37.55 -11.85 -51.64
C SER A 249 36.78 -10.53 -51.48
N LEU A 250 36.53 -9.81 -52.57
CA LEU A 250 35.65 -8.63 -52.58
C LEU A 250 34.16 -8.98 -52.40
N ALA A 251 33.78 -10.25 -52.61
CA ALA A 251 32.43 -10.74 -52.38
C ALA A 251 32.24 -11.33 -50.98
N ASP A 252 33.23 -11.23 -50.09
CA ASP A 252 33.08 -11.58 -48.69
C ASP A 252 32.43 -10.42 -47.92
N PRO A 253 31.33 -10.66 -47.18
CA PRO A 253 30.67 -9.60 -46.43
C PRO A 253 31.52 -9.16 -45.22
N PRO A 254 31.28 -7.95 -44.68
CA PRO A 254 32.00 -7.44 -43.51
C PRO A 254 31.81 -8.34 -42.27
N ALA A 255 32.77 -8.28 -41.34
CA ALA A 255 32.79 -9.16 -40.17
C ALA A 255 31.52 -9.00 -39.29
N GLU A 256 30.99 -7.79 -39.21
CA GLU A 256 29.79 -7.42 -38.45
C GLU A 256 28.54 -8.14 -39.01
N PHE A 257 28.45 -8.28 -40.34
CA PHE A 257 27.34 -8.96 -41.01
C PHE A 257 27.24 -10.44 -40.60
N ASN A 258 28.39 -11.09 -40.40
CA ASN A 258 28.45 -12.48 -39.98
C ASN A 258 27.91 -12.69 -38.55
N ASN A 259 27.82 -11.64 -37.74
CA ASN A 259 27.34 -11.71 -36.37
C ASN A 259 25.82 -11.45 -36.21
N ILE A 260 25.11 -11.03 -37.26
CA ILE A 260 23.66 -10.70 -37.19
C ILE A 260 22.83 -11.85 -36.59
N GLY A 261 23.08 -13.09 -37.00
CA GLY A 261 22.35 -14.26 -36.49
C GLY A 261 22.57 -14.52 -34.98
N ARG A 262 23.76 -14.19 -34.46
CA ARG A 262 24.04 -14.26 -33.02
C ARG A 262 23.24 -13.17 -32.28
N TYR A 263 23.21 -11.95 -32.80
CA TYR A 263 22.46 -10.85 -32.19
C TYR A 263 20.97 -11.15 -32.14
N VAL A 264 20.40 -11.75 -33.20
CA VAL A 264 19.00 -12.19 -33.25
C VAL A 264 18.70 -13.25 -32.19
N THR A 265 19.60 -14.22 -32.00
CA THR A 265 19.42 -15.27 -30.98
C THR A 265 19.38 -14.68 -29.57
N ASN A 266 20.27 -13.72 -29.28
CA ASN A 266 20.28 -13.00 -28.01
C ASN A 266 19.00 -12.16 -27.85
N ALA A 267 18.60 -11.44 -28.90
CA ALA A 267 17.42 -10.59 -28.92
C ALA A 267 16.11 -11.37 -28.70
N LEU A 268 15.96 -12.57 -29.27
CA LEU A 268 14.80 -13.43 -29.03
C LEU A 268 14.67 -13.81 -27.55
N SER A 269 15.77 -14.18 -26.91
CA SER A 269 15.79 -14.54 -25.49
C SER A 269 15.46 -13.33 -24.61
N LEU A 270 16.00 -12.16 -24.95
CA LEU A 270 15.74 -10.90 -24.25
C LEU A 270 14.28 -10.44 -24.42
N GLN A 271 13.75 -10.49 -25.64
CA GLN A 271 12.36 -10.14 -25.94
C GLN A 271 11.38 -11.02 -25.18
N GLN A 272 11.63 -12.34 -25.10
CA GLN A 272 10.81 -13.26 -24.30
C GLN A 272 10.84 -12.90 -22.81
N ALA A 273 12.01 -12.56 -22.27
CA ALA A 273 12.15 -12.15 -20.88
C ALA A 273 11.39 -10.85 -20.58
N ILE A 274 11.54 -9.83 -21.44
CA ILE A 274 10.83 -8.55 -21.33
C ILE A 274 9.31 -8.76 -21.46
N ASN A 275 8.85 -9.51 -22.45
CA ASN A 275 7.42 -9.79 -22.62
C ASN A 275 6.84 -10.56 -21.43
N GLY A 276 7.56 -11.55 -20.91
CA GLY A 276 7.18 -12.28 -19.69
C GLY A 276 7.11 -11.37 -18.47
N MET A 277 8.07 -10.45 -18.32
CA MET A 277 8.07 -9.44 -17.26
C MET A 277 6.80 -8.56 -17.31
N TYR A 278 6.50 -7.95 -18.46
CA TYR A 278 5.33 -7.09 -18.63
C TYR A 278 4.02 -7.86 -18.41
N ALA A 279 3.90 -9.08 -18.94
CA ALA A 279 2.74 -9.93 -18.70
C ALA A 279 2.55 -10.27 -17.21
N ASN A 280 3.65 -10.54 -16.48
CA ASN A 280 3.60 -10.80 -15.05
C ASN A 280 3.13 -9.57 -14.27
N VAL A 281 3.67 -8.38 -14.56
CA VAL A 281 3.24 -7.11 -13.97
C VAL A 281 1.74 -6.88 -14.17
N ASP A 282 1.25 -7.05 -15.41
CA ASP A 282 -0.15 -6.86 -15.73
C ASP A 282 -1.06 -7.86 -15.02
N SER A 283 -0.66 -9.14 -14.96
CA SER A 283 -1.45 -10.22 -14.37
C SER A 283 -1.66 -10.06 -12.86
N ARG A 284 -0.68 -9.51 -12.14
CA ARG A 284 -0.74 -9.39 -10.68
C ARG A 284 -1.24 -8.02 -10.19
N ALA A 285 -1.33 -7.01 -11.05
CA ALA A 285 -1.72 -5.64 -10.68
C ALA A 285 -3.02 -5.60 -9.85
N ASP A 286 -4.05 -6.36 -10.25
CA ASP A 286 -5.35 -6.35 -9.57
C ASP A 286 -5.28 -7.05 -8.19
N SER A 287 -4.46 -8.10 -8.06
CA SER A 287 -4.22 -8.75 -6.76
C SER A 287 -3.47 -7.84 -5.78
N LEU A 288 -2.45 -7.11 -6.26
CA LEU A 288 -1.70 -6.14 -5.45
C LEU A 288 -2.61 -4.99 -4.98
N LEU A 289 -3.53 -4.54 -5.83
CA LEU A 289 -4.54 -3.53 -5.48
C LEU A 289 -5.51 -4.04 -4.42
N ALA A 290 -5.99 -5.27 -4.54
CA ALA A 290 -6.88 -5.86 -3.54
C ALA A 290 -6.20 -5.98 -2.18
N GLU A 291 -4.93 -6.39 -2.15
CA GLU A 291 -4.14 -6.39 -0.91
C GLU A 291 -3.96 -4.98 -0.35
N PHE A 292 -3.65 -3.98 -1.18
CA PHE A 292 -3.55 -2.58 -0.74
C PHE A 292 -4.85 -2.08 -0.12
N GLU A 293 -5.99 -2.28 -0.79
CA GLU A 293 -7.33 -1.91 -0.31
C GLU A 293 -7.61 -2.58 1.05
N SER A 294 -7.34 -3.88 1.15
CA SER A 294 -7.49 -4.65 2.39
C SER A 294 -6.61 -4.11 3.52
N ARG A 295 -5.38 -3.67 3.25
CA ARG A 295 -4.48 -3.10 4.27
C ARG A 295 -4.91 -1.72 4.73
N VAL A 296 -5.49 -0.91 3.84
CA VAL A 296 -6.10 0.36 4.23
C VAL A 296 -7.27 0.14 5.18
N GLU A 297 -8.10 -0.89 4.94
CA GLU A 297 -9.17 -1.27 5.87
C GLU A 297 -8.61 -1.82 7.19
N ARG A 298 -7.53 -2.61 7.14
CA ARG A 298 -6.85 -3.10 8.34
C ARG A 298 -6.43 -1.97 9.27
N ASP A 299 -5.77 -0.94 8.75
CA ASP A 299 -5.32 0.19 9.57
C ASP A 299 -6.51 0.90 10.25
N LYS A 300 -7.60 1.15 9.51
CA LYS A 300 -8.82 1.75 10.07
C LYS A 300 -9.42 0.90 11.20
N ALA A 301 -9.61 -0.40 10.94
CA ALA A 301 -10.17 -1.32 11.92
C ALA A 301 -9.28 -1.44 13.17
N PHE A 302 -7.96 -1.51 12.98
CA PHE A 302 -7.00 -1.54 14.09
C PHE A 302 -7.09 -0.27 14.94
N ARG A 303 -7.13 0.91 14.30
CA ARG A 303 -7.23 2.19 15.01
C ARG A 303 -8.50 2.28 15.85
N LEU A 304 -9.63 1.82 15.32
CA LEU A 304 -10.90 1.82 16.05
C LEU A 304 -10.89 0.86 17.26
N LEU A 305 -10.27 -0.31 17.11
CA LEU A 305 -10.24 -1.32 18.16
C LEU A 305 -9.25 -0.98 19.29
N TYR A 306 -8.04 -0.56 18.92
CA TYR A 306 -6.89 -0.58 19.82
C TYR A 306 -6.22 0.77 20.03
N SER A 307 -6.40 1.74 19.12
CA SER A 307 -5.76 3.05 19.23
C SER A 307 -6.58 4.05 20.04
N GLU A 308 -5.93 5.15 20.41
CA GLU A 308 -6.60 6.28 21.03
C GLU A 308 -7.65 6.88 20.08
N ASN A 309 -8.82 7.17 20.64
CA ASN A 309 -9.99 7.69 19.94
C ASN A 309 -10.51 8.93 20.65
N THR A 310 -10.36 10.09 20.00
CA THR A 310 -10.78 11.39 20.56
C THR A 310 -12.28 11.47 20.83
N SER A 311 -13.11 10.73 20.09
CA SER A 311 -14.55 10.66 20.32
C SER A 311 -14.88 9.92 21.61
N ILE A 312 -14.22 8.78 21.86
CA ILE A 312 -14.37 8.02 23.12
C ILE A 312 -13.89 8.85 24.29
N SER A 313 -12.68 9.43 24.21
CA SER A 313 -12.13 10.29 25.26
C SER A 313 -13.07 11.46 25.59
N ARG A 314 -13.59 12.16 24.58
CA ARG A 314 -14.56 13.26 24.80
C ARG A 314 -15.87 12.77 25.44
N ARG A 315 -16.42 11.64 24.99
CA ARG A 315 -17.72 11.13 25.46
C ARG A 315 -17.65 10.45 26.82
N THR A 316 -16.45 10.20 27.34
CA THR A 316 -16.17 9.61 28.66
C THR A 316 -15.45 10.59 29.58
N GLU A 317 -15.49 11.89 29.25
CA GLU A 317 -14.85 12.97 30.03
C GLU A 317 -13.34 12.76 30.28
N GLY A 318 -12.67 12.01 29.41
CA GLY A 318 -11.23 11.76 29.45
C GLY A 318 -10.81 10.49 30.19
N GLU A 319 -11.74 9.77 30.82
CA GLU A 319 -11.43 8.56 31.60
C GLU A 319 -10.90 7.40 30.75
N PHE A 320 -11.37 7.28 29.51
CA PHE A 320 -10.91 6.24 28.59
C PHE A 320 -10.42 6.86 27.28
N SER A 321 -9.22 6.48 26.84
CA SER A 321 -8.69 6.94 25.56
C SER A 321 -9.00 5.99 24.40
N SER A 322 -9.36 4.73 24.63
CA SER A 322 -9.64 3.77 23.55
C SER A 322 -10.84 2.84 23.83
N LEU A 323 -11.33 2.19 22.78
CA LEU A 323 -12.40 1.19 22.88
C LEU A 323 -11.97 0.00 23.75
N GLN A 324 -10.76 -0.51 23.54
CA GLN A 324 -10.24 -1.63 24.33
C GLN A 324 -10.22 -1.32 25.83
N GLN A 325 -9.81 -0.11 26.22
CA GLN A 325 -9.77 0.27 27.63
C GLN A 325 -11.15 0.28 28.29
N ILE A 326 -12.14 0.93 27.67
CA ILE A 326 -13.50 1.01 28.22
C ILE A 326 -14.17 -0.37 28.26
N VAL A 327 -13.97 -1.20 27.24
CA VAL A 327 -14.51 -2.58 27.21
C VAL A 327 -13.90 -3.42 28.33
N ASN A 328 -12.57 -3.39 28.48
CA ASN A 328 -11.88 -4.12 29.54
C ASN A 328 -12.35 -3.66 30.93
N PHE A 329 -12.52 -2.35 31.14
CA PHE A 329 -13.01 -1.82 32.40
C PHE A 329 -14.45 -2.26 32.71
N ILE A 330 -15.34 -2.26 31.72
CA ILE A 330 -16.74 -2.67 31.89
C ILE A 330 -16.83 -4.17 32.21
N LEU A 331 -16.03 -5.00 31.52
CA LEU A 331 -16.05 -6.45 31.64
C LEU A 331 -15.24 -6.98 32.83
N ASP A 332 -14.41 -6.15 33.47
CA ASP A 332 -13.65 -6.52 34.66
C ASP A 332 -14.56 -7.08 35.77
N GLU A 333 -14.13 -8.17 36.39
CA GLU A 333 -14.92 -8.89 37.40
C GLU A 333 -15.30 -8.00 38.60
N ASN A 334 -14.47 -7.01 38.92
CA ASN A 334 -14.72 -6.08 40.02
C ASN A 334 -15.75 -4.99 39.66
N ASN A 335 -15.98 -4.71 38.38
CA ASN A 335 -16.89 -3.66 37.92
C ASN A 335 -18.21 -4.22 37.37
N ARG A 336 -18.13 -5.35 36.67
CA ARG A 336 -19.24 -5.96 35.93
C ARG A 336 -20.51 -6.13 36.76
N PRO A 337 -20.47 -6.56 38.05
CA PRO A 337 -21.65 -6.70 38.90
C PRO A 337 -22.33 -5.37 39.26
N TYR A 338 -21.65 -4.24 39.15
CA TYR A 338 -22.15 -2.96 39.63
C TYR A 338 -22.80 -2.10 38.56
N TRP A 339 -22.60 -2.35 37.25
CA TRP A 339 -23.22 -1.54 36.20
C TRP A 339 -24.74 -1.55 36.20
N LYS A 340 -25.36 -0.41 35.93
CA LYS A 340 -26.82 -0.24 35.89
C LYS A 340 -27.50 -1.01 34.75
N ASN A 341 -26.86 -1.10 33.59
CA ASN A 341 -27.44 -1.71 32.39
C ASN A 341 -26.79 -3.04 32.01
N LYS A 342 -27.31 -4.13 32.59
CA LYS A 342 -26.79 -5.48 32.38
C LYS A 342 -27.04 -6.03 30.98
N GLU A 343 -28.15 -5.68 30.35
CA GLU A 343 -28.52 -6.18 29.02
C GLU A 343 -27.56 -5.63 27.95
N LEU A 344 -27.22 -4.34 28.05
CA LEU A 344 -26.32 -3.69 27.11
C LEU A 344 -24.88 -4.23 27.22
N ILE A 345 -24.45 -4.70 28.39
CA ILE A 345 -23.14 -5.35 28.57
C ILE A 345 -23.00 -6.58 27.67
N SER A 346 -23.98 -7.48 27.67
CA SER A 346 -23.95 -8.69 26.84
C SER A 346 -23.95 -8.35 25.35
N ALA A 347 -24.70 -7.32 24.95
CA ALA A 347 -24.73 -6.86 23.56
C ALA A 347 -23.39 -6.24 23.13
N MET A 348 -22.78 -5.44 24.00
CA MET A 348 -21.46 -4.83 23.79
C MET A 348 -20.36 -5.90 23.70
N GLU A 349 -20.33 -6.85 24.63
CA GLU A 349 -19.37 -7.96 24.67
C GLU A 349 -19.44 -8.81 23.40
N SER A 350 -20.65 -9.10 22.93
CA SER A 350 -20.87 -9.82 21.67
C SER A 350 -20.35 -9.04 20.45
N LYS A 351 -20.60 -7.73 20.38
CA LYS A 351 -20.10 -6.87 19.28
C LYS A 351 -18.58 -6.73 19.32
N TRP A 352 -17.99 -6.51 20.49
CA TRP A 352 -16.54 -6.48 20.68
C TRP A 352 -15.89 -7.80 20.23
N SER A 353 -16.43 -8.93 20.67
CA SER A 353 -15.95 -10.26 20.28
C SER A 353 -16.05 -10.49 18.77
N GLN A 354 -17.15 -10.06 18.15
CA GLN A 354 -17.32 -10.11 16.69
C GLN A 354 -16.32 -9.19 15.97
N ALA A 355 -16.03 -8.01 16.50
CA ALA A 355 -15.07 -7.09 15.91
C ALA A 355 -13.65 -7.67 15.93
N VAL A 356 -13.20 -8.18 17.08
CA VAL A 356 -11.89 -8.84 17.24
C VAL A 356 -11.79 -10.08 16.35
N ARG A 357 -12.83 -10.92 16.30
CA ARG A 357 -12.84 -12.11 15.44
C ARG A 357 -12.72 -11.73 13.97
N ASN A 358 -13.55 -10.81 13.49
CA ASN A 358 -13.50 -10.38 12.09
C ASN A 358 -12.16 -9.71 11.73
N PHE A 359 -11.56 -8.97 12.67
CA PHE A 359 -10.22 -8.40 12.48
C PHE A 359 -9.17 -9.50 12.25
N ASN A 360 -9.18 -10.54 13.09
CA ASN A 360 -8.26 -11.67 12.98
C ASN A 360 -8.52 -12.54 11.74
N GLU A 361 -9.78 -12.60 11.28
CA GLU A 361 -10.20 -13.31 10.06
C GLU A 361 -10.01 -12.47 8.77
N ARG A 362 -9.39 -11.29 8.85
CA ARG A 362 -9.19 -10.33 7.73
C ARG A 362 -10.47 -9.75 7.11
N ASN A 363 -11.60 -9.84 7.81
CA ASN A 363 -12.86 -9.20 7.45
C ASN A 363 -12.92 -7.78 8.02
N TYR A 364 -11.99 -6.91 7.60
CA TYR A 364 -11.75 -5.61 8.25
C TYR A 364 -12.94 -4.65 8.20
N ALA A 365 -13.67 -4.58 7.09
CA ALA A 365 -14.90 -3.77 7.01
C ALA A 365 -15.99 -4.19 8.03
N LEU A 366 -16.13 -5.49 8.30
CA LEU A 366 -17.03 -5.98 9.35
C LEU A 366 -16.46 -5.70 10.75
N ALA A 367 -15.15 -5.85 10.92
CA ALA A 367 -14.48 -5.50 12.17
C ALA A 367 -14.71 -4.04 12.55
N GLU A 368 -14.55 -3.11 11.60
CA GLU A 368 -14.87 -1.69 11.74
C GLU A 368 -16.33 -1.49 12.16
N THR A 369 -17.28 -2.07 11.42
CA THR A 369 -18.71 -1.94 11.71
C THR A 369 -19.08 -2.41 13.12
N PHE A 370 -18.49 -3.52 13.59
CA PHE A 370 -18.76 -4.03 14.93
C PHE A 370 -18.03 -3.24 16.02
N ALA A 371 -16.83 -2.73 15.74
CA ALA A 371 -16.07 -1.88 16.66
C ALA A 371 -16.81 -0.57 16.96
N GLU A 372 -17.36 0.10 15.94
CA GLU A 372 -18.16 1.32 16.11
C GLU A 372 -19.39 1.07 17.00
N LYS A 373 -20.14 -0.01 16.72
CA LYS A 373 -21.32 -0.37 17.52
C LYS A 373 -20.95 -0.73 18.96
N ALA A 374 -19.82 -1.42 19.16
CA ALA A 374 -19.32 -1.73 20.50
C ALA A 374 -18.92 -0.46 21.26
N ALA A 375 -18.31 0.52 20.57
CA ALA A 375 -17.96 1.81 21.16
C ALA A 375 -19.17 2.60 21.61
N ASP A 376 -20.23 2.65 20.81
CA ASP A 376 -21.47 3.32 21.19
C ASP A 376 -22.13 2.70 22.43
N ASP A 377 -22.20 1.37 22.48
CA ASP A 377 -22.73 0.66 23.64
C ASP A 377 -21.85 0.84 24.89
N ALA A 378 -20.53 0.75 24.75
CA ALA A 378 -19.60 0.90 25.86
C ALA A 378 -19.70 2.30 26.49
N VAL A 379 -19.74 3.35 25.66
CA VAL A 379 -19.95 4.71 26.14
C VAL A 379 -21.31 4.87 26.81
N ALA A 380 -22.36 4.26 26.27
CA ALA A 380 -23.70 4.32 26.86
C ALA A 380 -23.75 3.62 28.24
N ILE A 381 -23.09 2.48 28.40
CA ILE A 381 -22.96 1.78 29.70
C ILE A 381 -22.23 2.68 30.70
N PHE A 382 -21.10 3.26 30.30
CA PHE A 382 -20.31 4.15 31.15
C PHE A 382 -21.14 5.35 31.62
N ASN A 383 -21.80 6.06 30.71
CA ASN A 383 -22.60 7.24 31.02
C ASN A 383 -23.85 6.94 31.88
N GLN A 384 -24.35 5.71 31.86
CA GLN A 384 -25.45 5.28 32.74
C GLN A 384 -24.98 4.95 34.15
N GLY A 385 -23.68 4.70 34.33
CA GLY A 385 -23.03 4.52 35.62
C GLY A 385 -23.37 3.21 36.33
N PHE A 386 -22.94 3.15 37.59
CA PHE A 386 -23.20 2.02 38.49
C PHE A 386 -24.59 2.09 39.11
N ILE A 387 -25.06 0.95 39.63
CA ILE A 387 -26.25 0.86 40.48
C ILE A 387 -25.99 1.76 41.69
N GLU A 388 -26.86 2.76 41.90
CA GLU A 388 -26.80 3.60 43.08
C GLU A 388 -26.89 2.70 44.32
N ALA A 389 -25.84 2.68 45.13
CA ALA A 389 -25.93 2.10 46.45
C ALA A 389 -27.05 2.86 47.18
N ALA A 390 -28.11 2.16 47.59
CA ALA A 390 -29.14 2.75 48.43
C ALA A 390 -28.41 3.42 49.60
N GLN A 391 -28.50 4.75 49.72
CA GLN A 391 -27.94 5.42 50.88
C GLN A 391 -28.53 4.72 52.11
N PRO A 392 -27.71 4.25 53.06
CA PRO A 392 -28.24 3.69 54.29
C PRO A 392 -29.20 4.73 54.87
N PRO A 393 -30.43 4.34 55.28
CA PRO A 393 -31.38 5.30 55.80
C PRO A 393 -30.69 6.13 56.90
N LEU A 394 -30.83 7.46 56.83
CA LEU A 394 -30.18 8.43 57.74
C LEU A 394 -30.36 8.07 59.22
N LEU A 395 -31.39 7.30 59.55
CA LEU A 395 -31.62 6.69 60.85
C LEU A 395 -31.88 5.19 60.68
N PRO A 396 -31.18 4.32 61.44
CA PRO A 396 -31.52 2.91 61.55
C PRO A 396 -33.00 2.75 61.91
N GLN A 397 -33.70 1.81 61.28
CA GLN A 397 -35.12 1.57 61.51
C GLN A 397 -35.42 1.25 62.99
N GLU A 398 -34.46 0.65 63.71
CA GLU A 398 -34.52 0.43 65.16
C GLU A 398 -34.56 1.73 65.98
N LEU A 399 -33.82 2.76 65.58
CA LEU A 399 -33.81 4.08 66.23
C LEU A 399 -35.16 4.80 66.05
N ILE A 400 -35.80 4.63 64.88
CA ILE A 400 -37.15 5.15 64.62
C ILE A 400 -38.16 4.44 65.52
N PHE A 401 -38.09 3.11 65.66
CA PHE A 401 -38.95 2.36 66.57
C PHE A 401 -38.74 2.77 68.03
N GLN A 402 -37.49 2.94 68.48
CA GLN A 402 -37.19 3.42 69.82
C GLN A 402 -37.74 4.83 70.08
N LEU A 403 -37.64 5.75 69.11
CA LEU A 403 -38.23 7.09 69.19
C LEU A 403 -39.76 7.04 69.29
N VAL A 404 -40.42 6.20 68.50
CA VAL A 404 -41.89 6.02 68.56
C VAL A 404 -42.31 5.43 69.90
N ILE A 405 -41.59 4.43 70.41
CA ILE A 405 -41.85 3.83 71.74
C ILE A 405 -41.65 4.87 72.85
N ALA A 406 -40.58 5.68 72.78
CA ALA A 406 -40.33 6.75 73.74
C ALA A 406 -41.43 7.83 73.69
N LEU A 407 -41.91 8.20 72.50
CA LEU A 407 -43.02 9.13 72.31
C LEU A 407 -44.33 8.58 72.86
N LEU A 408 -44.62 7.29 72.63
CA LEU A 408 -45.80 6.61 73.20
C LEU A 408 -45.72 6.52 74.72
N ALA A 409 -44.55 6.21 75.29
CA ALA A 409 -44.34 6.21 76.73
C ALA A 409 -44.51 7.61 77.32
N LEU A 410 -44.01 8.65 76.64
CA LEU A 410 -44.13 10.04 77.08
C LEU A 410 -45.59 10.53 76.97
N LEU A 411 -46.33 10.11 75.94
CA LEU A 411 -47.77 10.31 75.81
C LEU A 411 -48.56 9.60 76.93
N ALA A 412 -48.20 8.36 77.28
CA ALA A 412 -48.80 7.64 78.39
C ALA A 412 -48.52 8.34 79.73
N ILE A 413 -47.29 8.79 79.95
CA ILE A 413 -46.91 9.57 81.15
C ILE A 413 -47.67 10.91 81.18
N LEU A 414 -47.75 11.64 80.08
CA LEU A 414 -48.52 12.88 79.97
C LEU A 414 -50.02 12.63 80.21
N TYR A 415 -50.57 11.55 79.67
CA TYR A 415 -51.97 11.17 79.89
C TYR A 415 -52.22 10.85 81.37
N LEU A 416 -51.37 10.06 82.01
CA LEU A 416 -51.44 9.74 83.44
C LEU A 416 -51.27 10.99 84.31
N TYR A 417 -50.34 11.88 83.95
CA TYR A 417 -50.09 13.13 84.66
C TYR A 417 -51.25 14.13 84.50
N ASN A 418 -51.88 14.21 83.33
CA ASN A 418 -53.01 15.10 83.08
C ASN A 418 -54.32 14.54 83.65
N ASN A 419 -54.47 13.21 83.74
CA ASN A 419 -55.62 12.53 84.36
C ASN A 419 -55.39 12.09 85.83
N ARG A 420 -54.34 12.57 86.48
CA ARG A 420 -53.99 12.24 87.88
C ARG A 420 -55.16 12.37 88.88
N GLY A 421 -56.06 13.33 88.66
CA GLY A 421 -57.25 13.53 89.49
C GLY A 421 -58.35 12.47 89.34
N LYS A 422 -58.39 11.73 88.21
CA LYS A 422 -59.36 10.65 87.95
C LYS A 422 -58.84 9.28 88.37
N ILE A 423 -57.53 9.04 88.26
CA ILE A 423 -56.91 7.75 88.61
C ILE A 423 -56.83 7.58 90.14
N ILE A 424 -56.56 8.66 90.88
CA ILE A 424 -56.57 8.65 92.36
C ILE A 424 -57.98 8.36 92.92
N LYS A 425 -59.06 8.69 92.19
CA LYS A 425 -60.43 8.32 92.58
C LYS A 425 -60.74 6.84 92.36
N PHE A 426 -60.14 6.20 91.35
CA PHE A 426 -60.32 4.76 91.08
C PHE A 426 -59.53 3.88 92.07
N VAL A 427 -58.33 4.32 92.49
CA VAL A 427 -57.51 3.56 93.46
C VAL A 427 -58.05 3.70 94.89
N LYS A 428 -58.74 4.79 95.24
CA LYS A 428 -59.40 4.96 96.55
C LYS A 428 -60.77 4.28 96.69
N GLN A 429 -61.31 3.68 95.64
CA GLN A 429 -62.63 3.02 95.68
C GLN A 429 -62.56 1.49 95.81
N GLY A 430 -61.36 0.90 95.90
CA GLY A 430 -61.15 -0.54 95.96
C GLY A 430 -60.67 -1.09 97.31
N SER A 431 -60.77 -0.34 98.41
CA SER A 431 -60.23 -0.74 99.71
C SER A 431 -61.12 -0.33 100.90
N GLU A 432 -62.38 -0.76 100.91
CA GLU A 432 -63.21 -0.90 102.13
C GLU A 432 -64.12 -2.13 101.94
N GLU A 433 -63.67 -3.29 102.40
CA GLU A 433 -64.49 -4.49 102.67
C GLU A 433 -64.61 -4.67 104.20
N GLU A 434 -65.84 -4.98 104.60
CA GLU A 434 -66.39 -5.32 105.93
C GLU A 434 -65.41 -5.84 107.01
N GLU A 435 -65.45 -5.19 108.18
CA GLU A 435 -65.04 -5.77 109.46
C GLU A 435 -66.09 -6.76 109.98
N VAL A 436 -65.69 -8.02 110.20
CA VAL A 436 -66.40 -8.96 111.08
C VAL A 436 -65.52 -9.23 112.29
N GLU A 437 -65.85 -8.60 113.43
CA GLU A 437 -65.28 -8.95 114.74
C GLU A 437 -66.10 -10.08 115.41
N LEU A 438 -65.43 -11.21 115.64
CA LEU A 438 -65.83 -12.27 116.56
C LEU A 438 -65.39 -11.91 117.99
N SER A 439 -66.35 -11.59 118.87
CA SER A 439 -66.11 -11.54 120.32
C SER A 439 -66.95 -12.58 121.09
N ALA A 440 -66.23 -13.57 121.59
CA ALA A 440 -66.36 -14.27 122.87
C ALA A 440 -67.76 -14.55 123.48
N TRP A 441 -68.10 -15.84 123.52
CA TRP A 441 -68.87 -16.46 124.59
C TRP A 441 -68.09 -16.45 125.93
N LYS A 442 -68.72 -16.01 127.04
CA LYS A 442 -68.79 -16.75 128.33
C LYS A 442 -69.58 -16.01 129.43
N ASP A 443 -70.78 -16.53 129.68
CA ASP A 443 -71.42 -16.89 130.96
C ASP A 443 -71.07 -16.17 132.28
N LYS A 444 -72.12 -15.65 132.94
CA LYS A 444 -72.83 -16.21 134.14
C LYS A 444 -73.64 -15.11 134.84
N PRO A 445 -74.66 -15.41 135.67
CA PRO A 445 -75.34 -16.69 135.97
C PRO A 445 -76.77 -16.80 135.46
#